data_AF-A0A430HW63-F1
#
_entry.id   AF-A0A430HW63-F1
#
_cell.length_a   1.000
_cell.length_b   1.000
_cell.length_c   1.000
_cell.angle_alpha   90.00
_cell.angle_beta   90.00
_cell.angle_gamma   90.00
#
_symmetry.space_group_name_H-M   'P 1'
#
loop_
_entity.id
_entity.type
_entity.pdbx_description
1 polymer ?
#
loop_
_entity_poly.entity_id
_entity_poly.type
_entity_poly.pdbx_seq_one_letter_code
_entity_poly.pdbx_strand_id
1 'polypeptide(L)'
;MKEPCGCSCDDIQSQLCELVDPGTTPEQARELIASISDCPQCYGRLQSEQEIRAMLQRCCTAQVEAPAELRERITMQIRVTRFRA
;
A
#
# COMPACT_ATOMS: atom_id res chain seq x y z
N MET A 1 21.93 -7.28 11.50
CA MET A 1 22.79 -6.28 10.84
C MET A 1 22.13 -4.94 11.08
N LYS A 2 22.73 -4.06 11.90
CA LYS A 2 22.15 -2.75 12.20
C LYS A 2 22.57 -1.80 11.08
N GLU A 3 21.62 -1.34 10.29
CA GLU A 3 21.86 -0.38 9.21
C GLU A 3 22.34 0.97 9.79
N PRO A 4 23.13 1.76 9.04
CA PRO A 4 23.89 2.91 9.58
C PRO A 4 23.05 4.14 9.95
N CYS A 5 21.72 4.09 9.90
CA CYS A 5 20.89 5.16 10.42
C CYS A 5 20.74 5.01 11.95
N GLY A 6 21.02 6.08 12.70
CA GLY A 6 20.87 6.12 14.17
C GLY A 6 19.42 5.97 14.68
N CYS A 7 18.46 5.80 13.77
CA CYS A 7 17.06 5.52 14.05
C CYS A 7 16.90 4.04 14.46
N SER A 8 15.95 3.74 15.34
CA SER A 8 15.58 2.35 15.64
C SER A 8 14.97 1.75 14.38
N CYS A 9 15.76 1.02 13.58
CA CYS A 9 15.33 0.48 12.27
C CYS A 9 14.09 -0.42 12.35
N ASP A 10 13.82 -0.99 13.54
CA ASP A 10 12.61 -1.76 13.81
C ASP A 10 11.34 -0.91 13.68
N ASP A 11 11.41 0.35 14.12
CA ASP A 11 10.32 1.33 14.03
C ASP A 11 10.05 1.72 12.56
N ILE A 12 11.12 1.93 11.79
CA ILE A 12 11.01 2.28 10.36
C ILE A 12 10.41 1.12 9.55
N GLN A 13 10.79 -0.12 9.84
CA GLN A 13 10.22 -1.27 9.13
C GLN A 13 8.72 -1.43 9.44
N SER A 14 8.31 -1.21 10.69
CA SER A 14 6.88 -1.19 11.06
C SER A 14 6.14 -0.08 10.33
N GLN A 15 6.69 1.14 10.31
CA GLN A 15 6.12 2.29 9.61
C GLN A 15 6.00 2.07 8.10
N LEU A 16 6.98 1.41 7.47
CA LEU A 16 6.92 1.03 6.06
C LEU A 16 5.83 -0.01 5.80
N CYS A 17 5.72 -1.03 6.65
CA CYS A 17 4.64 -2.02 6.56
C CYS A 17 3.25 -1.37 6.75
N GLU A 18 3.10 -0.48 7.73
CA GLU A 18 1.87 0.29 7.93
C GLU A 18 1.57 1.15 6.71
N LEU A 19 2.54 1.86 6.14
CA LEU A 19 2.34 2.65 4.92
C LEU A 19 1.87 1.81 3.73
N VAL A 20 2.23 0.52 3.71
CA VAL A 20 1.88 -0.41 2.64
C VAL A 20 0.54 -1.12 2.88
N ASP A 21 0.02 -1.11 4.10
CA ASP A 21 -1.23 -1.77 4.47
C ASP A 21 -2.46 -1.17 3.74
N PRO A 22 -3.39 -2.01 3.23
CA PRO A 22 -4.59 -1.54 2.56
C PRO A 22 -5.57 -0.76 3.46
N GLY A 23 -5.41 -0.82 4.78
CA GLY A 23 -6.17 -0.07 5.78
C GLY A 23 -5.64 1.33 6.05
N THR A 24 -4.46 1.68 5.51
CA THR A 24 -3.81 2.95 5.81
C THR A 24 -4.44 4.10 5.05
N THR A 25 -4.87 5.11 5.80
CA THR A 25 -5.51 6.30 5.22
C THR A 25 -4.47 7.20 4.54
N PRO A 26 -4.86 7.99 3.53
CA PRO A 26 -3.94 8.92 2.88
C PRO A 26 -3.39 9.97 3.84
N GLU A 27 -4.09 10.27 4.94
CA GLU A 27 -3.62 11.15 6.01
C GLU A 27 -2.48 10.49 6.79
N GLN A 28 -2.68 9.25 7.26
CA GLN A 28 -1.66 8.49 8.00
C GLN A 28 -0.40 8.26 7.15
N ALA A 29 -0.58 7.94 5.87
CA ALA A 29 0.55 7.79 4.95
C ALA A 29 1.41 9.05 4.86
N ARG A 30 0.81 10.26 4.88
CA ARG A 30 1.56 11.53 4.84
C ARG A 30 2.34 11.76 6.13
N GLU A 31 1.76 11.45 7.29
CA GLU A 31 2.44 11.57 8.58
C GLU A 31 3.65 10.62 8.66
N LEU A 32 3.47 9.37 8.22
CA LEU A 32 4.55 8.40 8.12
C LEU A 32 5.67 8.86 7.17
N ILE A 33 5.31 9.39 5.99
CA ILE A 33 6.31 9.93 5.05
C ILE A 33 7.06 11.11 5.66
N ALA A 34 6.38 12.00 6.38
CA ALA A 34 7.02 13.12 7.05
C ALA A 34 8.03 12.66 8.11
N SER A 35 7.67 11.66 8.93
CA SER A 35 8.58 11.02 9.89
C SER A 35 9.81 10.41 9.21
N ILE A 36 9.58 9.64 8.14
CA ILE A 36 10.65 8.95 7.41
C ILE A 36 11.57 9.93 6.66
N SER A 37 11.05 11.10 6.26
CA SER A 37 11.80 12.13 5.55
C SER A 37 12.88 12.83 6.40
N ASP A 38 12.80 12.72 7.73
CA ASP A 38 13.84 13.22 8.64
C ASP A 38 15.18 12.47 8.43
N CYS A 39 15.12 11.21 7.97
CA CYS A 39 16.30 10.41 7.67
C CYS A 39 16.44 10.13 6.16
N PRO A 40 17.47 10.66 5.47
CA PRO A 40 17.63 10.50 4.02
C PRO A 40 17.84 9.03 3.60
N GLN A 41 18.40 8.20 4.48
CA GLN A 41 18.62 6.79 4.22
C GLN A 41 17.31 5.99 4.28
N CYS A 42 16.46 6.25 5.28
CA CYS A 42 15.15 5.62 5.42
C CYS A 42 14.21 6.07 4.28
N TYR A 43 14.30 7.33 3.87
CA TYR A 43 13.58 7.84 2.71
C TYR A 43 13.98 7.13 1.40
N GLY A 44 15.27 6.87 1.18
CA GLY A 44 15.73 6.09 0.02
C GLY A 44 15.17 4.66 -0.02
N ARG A 45 14.99 4.03 1.16
CA ARG A 45 14.33 2.72 1.28
C ARG A 45 12.85 2.78 0.91
N LEU A 46 12.13 3.78 1.44
CA LEU A 46 10.72 4.03 1.09
C LEU A 46 10.55 4.21 -0.42
N GLN A 47 11.43 4.98 -1.07
CA GLN A 47 11.39 5.17 -2.53
C GLN A 47 11.56 3.85 -3.27
N SER A 48 12.56 3.05 -2.88
CA SER A 48 12.79 1.72 -3.48
C SER A 48 11.57 0.81 -3.33
N GLU A 49 10.94 0.78 -2.15
CA GLU A 49 9.73 -0.02 -1.91
C GLU A 49 8.53 0.46 -2.75
N GLN A 50 8.34 1.78 -2.88
CA GLN A 50 7.29 2.34 -3.72
C GLN A 50 7.50 2.02 -5.20
N GLU A 51 8.72 2.08 -5.70
CA GLU A 51 9.04 1.71 -7.09
C GLU A 51 8.75 0.22 -7.35
N ILE A 52 9.21 -0.66 -6.45
CA ILE A 52 8.92 -2.10 -6.53
C ILE A 52 7.41 -2.34 -6.50
N ARG A 53 6.68 -1.66 -5.60
CA ARG A 53 5.22 -1.78 -5.51
C ARG A 53 4.52 -1.26 -6.75
N ALA A 54 4.98 -0.16 -7.34
CA ALA A 54 4.45 0.35 -8.59
C ALA A 54 4.70 -0.63 -9.74
N MET A 55 5.87 -1.28 -9.79
CA MET A 55 6.13 -2.36 -10.75
C MET A 55 5.18 -3.56 -10.53
N LEU A 56 5.03 -4.03 -9.29
CA LEU A 56 4.12 -5.12 -8.94
C LEU A 56 2.66 -4.77 -9.27
N GLN A 57 2.23 -3.56 -8.96
CA GLN A 57 0.90 -3.08 -9.31
C GLN A 57 0.71 -3.13 -10.82
N ARG A 58 1.67 -2.66 -11.62
CA ARG A 58 1.60 -2.73 -13.09
C ARG A 58 1.52 -4.17 -13.59
N CYS A 59 2.33 -5.08 -13.07
CA CYS A 59 2.29 -6.49 -13.48
C CYS A 59 0.96 -7.17 -13.09
N CYS A 60 0.53 -7.01 -11.84
CA CYS A 60 -0.64 -7.71 -11.30
C CYS A 60 -1.96 -7.10 -11.80
N THR A 61 -2.03 -5.80 -12.08
CA THR A 61 -3.25 -5.14 -12.60
C THR A 61 -3.36 -5.20 -14.12
N ALA A 62 -2.26 -5.35 -14.85
CA ALA A 62 -2.30 -5.44 -16.31
C ALA A 62 -2.69 -6.84 -16.83
N GLN A 63 -2.54 -7.89 -16.03
CA GLN A 63 -2.69 -9.29 -16.51
C GLN A 63 -3.96 -10.00 -16.03
N VAL A 64 -4.65 -9.48 -15.00
CA VAL A 64 -5.83 -10.16 -14.43
C VAL A 64 -7.00 -9.19 -14.38
N GLU A 65 -7.55 -8.89 -15.56
CA GLU A 65 -8.87 -8.29 -15.60
C GLU A 65 -9.87 -9.33 -15.07
N ALA A 66 -10.61 -8.99 -14.01
CA ALA A 66 -11.57 -9.93 -13.42
C ALA A 66 -12.57 -10.39 -14.51
N PRO A 67 -12.86 -11.70 -14.61
CA PRO A 67 -13.76 -12.23 -15.64
C PRO A 67 -15.07 -11.43 -15.67
N ALA A 68 -15.52 -11.02 -16.85
CA ALA A 68 -16.69 -10.16 -17.01
C ALA A 68 -17.92 -10.74 -16.30
N GLU A 69 -18.10 -12.06 -16.37
CA GLU A 69 -19.18 -12.78 -15.68
C GLU A 69 -19.13 -12.61 -14.15
N LEU A 70 -17.94 -12.66 -13.55
CA LEU A 70 -17.76 -12.46 -12.12
C LEU A 70 -18.11 -11.02 -11.72
N ARG A 71 -17.67 -10.04 -12.52
CA ARG A 71 -17.97 -8.61 -12.31
C ARG A 71 -19.48 -8.34 -12.39
N GLU A 72 -20.16 -8.93 -13.37
CA GLU A 72 -21.60 -8.80 -13.55
C GLU A 72 -22.37 -9.40 -12.37
N ARG A 73 -22.01 -10.63 -11.96
CA ARG A 73 -22.62 -11.31 -10.80
C ARG A 73 -22.46 -10.51 -9.51
N ILE A 74 -21.27 -10.02 -9.23
CA ILE A 74 -21.00 -9.20 -8.03
C ILE A 74 -21.80 -7.91 -8.07
N THR A 75 -21.85 -7.22 -9.21
CA THR A 75 -22.62 -5.97 -9.38
C THR A 75 -24.11 -6.19 -9.13
N MET A 76 -24.66 -7.27 -9.68
CA MET A 76 -26.07 -7.62 -9.49
C MET A 76 -26.37 -7.95 -8.02
N GLN A 77 -25.51 -8.73 -7.35
CA GLN A 77 -25.67 -9.04 -5.93
C GLN A 77 -25.62 -7.78 -5.05
N ILE A 78 -24.66 -6.88 -5.28
CA ILE A 78 -24.58 -5.61 -4.53
C ILE A 78 -25.84 -4.77 -4.71
N ARG A 79 -26.39 -4.69 -5.94
CA ARG A 79 -27.65 -3.98 -6.21
C ARG A 79 -28.82 -4.60 -5.47
N VAL A 80 -28.99 -5.93 -5.52
CA VAL A 80 -30.08 -6.64 -4.84
C VAL A 80 -30.00 -6.45 -3.32
N THR A 81 -28.81 -6.51 -2.74
CA THR A 81 -28.63 -6.32 -1.29
C THR A 81 -28.99 -4.90 -0.84
N ARG A 82 -28.66 -3.87 -1.63
CA ARG A 82 -29.04 -2.47 -1.32
C ARG A 82 -30.54 -2.20 -1.43
N PHE A 83 -31.26 -2.95 -2.27
CA PHE A 83 -32.72 -2.85 -2.36
C PHE A 83 -33.45 -3.57 -1.22
N ARG A 84 -32.77 -4.45 -0.48
CA ARG A 84 -33.31 -5.22 0.64
C ARG A 84 -32.93 -4.65 2.02
N ALA A 85 -32.20 -3.54 2.04
CA ALA A 85 -31.82 -2.80 3.24
C ALA A 85 -32.78 -1.63 3.47
#